data_AF-A3ZPK6-F1
#
_entry.id   AF-A3ZPK6-F1
#
_cell.length_a   1.000
_cell.length_b   1.000
_cell.length_c   1.000
_cell.angle_alpha   90.00
_cell.angle_beta   90.00
_cell.angle_gamma   90.00
#
_symmetry.space_group_name_H-M   'P 1'
#
loop_
_entity.id
_entity.type
_entity.pdbx_description
1 polymer ?
#
loop_
_entity_poly.entity_id
_entity_poly.type
_entity_poly.pdbx_seq_one_letter_code
_entity_poly.pdbx_strand_id
1 'polypeptide(L)'
;MTRITAAQAAMVARQIELQLAQGNFAAADDILARCLAEVKSQRRELCDEYALPREVPLARLNLEPQILNALEYCEINTVGDLQGVTYEDLLSVPNLGQSRASEVRDSVRQLLRDFKTRSFEKAL
;
A
#
# COMPACT_ATOMS: atom_id res chain seq x y z
N MET A 1 -16.20 8.50 -7.75
CA MET A 1 -14.88 9.01 -8.17
C MET A 1 -14.56 8.38 -9.51
N THR A 2 -14.38 9.18 -10.56
CA THR A 2 -14.19 8.70 -11.95
C THR A 2 -12.74 8.27 -12.14
N ARG A 3 -12.51 6.97 -12.35
CA ARG A 3 -11.17 6.43 -12.69
C ARG A 3 -10.64 7.15 -13.95
N ILE A 4 -9.33 7.43 -14.02
CA ILE A 4 -8.70 7.97 -15.23
C ILE A 4 -8.89 6.94 -16.33
N THR A 5 -9.67 7.32 -17.33
CA THR A 5 -9.88 6.54 -18.54
C THR A 5 -8.77 6.81 -19.54
N ALA A 6 -8.54 5.88 -20.47
CA ALA A 6 -7.59 6.07 -21.57
C ALA A 6 -7.88 7.36 -22.38
N ALA A 7 -9.15 7.74 -22.49
CA ALA A 7 -9.58 8.99 -23.14
C ALA A 7 -9.14 10.24 -22.36
N GLN A 8 -9.24 10.23 -21.03
CA GLN A 8 -8.77 11.34 -20.18
C GLN A 8 -7.25 11.47 -20.22
N ALA A 9 -6.51 10.35 -20.21
CA ALA A 9 -5.06 10.36 -20.35
C ALA A 9 -4.61 10.97 -21.69
N ALA A 10 -5.29 10.62 -22.79
CA ALA A 10 -5.02 11.20 -24.11
C ALA A 10 -5.30 12.70 -24.20
N MET A 11 -6.35 13.20 -23.52
CA MET A 11 -6.64 14.64 -23.44
C MET A 11 -5.57 15.39 -22.66
N VAL A 12 -5.12 14.84 -21.52
CA VAL A 12 -4.04 15.43 -20.72
C VAL A 12 -2.73 15.48 -21.52
N ALA A 13 -2.40 14.42 -22.26
CA ALA A 13 -1.22 14.39 -23.12
C ALA A 13 -1.26 15.49 -24.21
N ARG A 14 -2.39 15.62 -24.92
CA ARG A 14 -2.57 16.70 -25.91
C ARG A 14 -2.48 18.10 -25.28
N GLN A 15 -3.00 18.28 -24.08
CA GLN A 15 -2.92 19.55 -23.37
C GLN A 15 -1.46 19.91 -23.01
N ILE A 16 -0.67 18.93 -22.58
CA ILE A 16 0.76 19.10 -22.28
C ILE A 16 1.52 19.49 -23.55
N GLU A 17 1.32 18.77 -24.65
CA GLU A 17 1.95 19.07 -25.95
C GLU A 17 1.66 20.51 -26.40
N LEU A 18 0.43 20.98 -26.22
CA LEU A 18 0.03 22.34 -26.55
C LEU A 18 0.72 23.39 -25.66
N GLN A 19 0.90 23.12 -24.37
CA GLN A 19 1.65 24.01 -23.47
C GLN A 19 3.14 24.04 -23.80
N LEU A 20 3.73 22.90 -24.16
CA LEU A 20 5.13 22.81 -24.58
C LEU A 20 5.37 23.56 -25.91
N ALA A 21 4.47 23.43 -26.88
CA ALA A 21 4.52 24.17 -28.14
C ALA A 21 4.41 25.69 -27.95
N GLN A 22 3.75 26.13 -26.88
CA GLN A 22 3.63 27.53 -26.48
C GLN A 22 4.81 28.04 -25.63
N GLY A 23 5.79 27.18 -25.31
CA GLY A 23 6.93 27.51 -24.43
C GLY A 23 6.57 27.62 -22.94
N ASN A 24 5.36 27.22 -22.55
CA ASN A 24 4.86 27.29 -21.18
C ASN A 24 5.19 26.00 -20.40
N PHE A 25 6.49 25.81 -20.13
CA PHE A 25 6.99 24.62 -19.45
C PHE A 25 6.46 24.46 -18.01
N ALA A 26 6.27 25.57 -17.28
CA ALA A 26 5.72 25.53 -15.92
C ALA A 26 4.28 24.98 -15.89
N ALA A 27 3.44 25.41 -16.83
CA ALA A 27 2.07 24.91 -16.94
C ALA A 27 2.03 23.42 -17.32
N ALA A 28 2.97 22.96 -18.16
CA ALA A 28 3.11 21.55 -18.49
C ALA A 28 3.49 20.70 -17.26
N ASP A 29 4.42 21.19 -16.43
CA ASP A 29 4.83 20.53 -15.17
C ASP A 29 3.67 20.45 -14.16
N ASP A 30 2.90 21.53 -13.99
CA ASP A 30 1.72 21.55 -13.13
C ASP A 30 0.62 20.56 -13.57
N ILE A 31 0.47 20.35 -14.88
CA ILE A 31 -0.47 19.37 -15.43
C ILE A 31 0.03 17.95 -15.16
N LEU A 32 1.32 17.68 -15.35
CA LEU A 32 1.96 16.41 -15.04
C LEU A 32 1.84 16.08 -13.55
N ALA A 33 2.14 17.03 -12.66
CA ALA A 33 2.08 16.85 -11.22
C ALA A 33 0.67 16.49 -10.73
N ARG A 34 -0.35 17.18 -11.25
CA ARG A 34 -1.76 16.87 -10.94
C ARG A 34 -2.18 15.50 -11.45
N CYS A 35 -1.83 15.15 -12.69
CA CYS A 35 -2.14 13.84 -13.25
C CYS A 35 -1.45 12.71 -12.47
N LEU A 36 -0.18 12.89 -12.10
CA LEU A 36 0.56 11.96 -11.26
C LEU A 36 -0.09 11.80 -9.88
N ALA A 37 -0.54 12.90 -9.26
CA ALA A 37 -1.22 12.86 -7.97
C ALA A 37 -2.56 12.09 -8.05
N GLU A 38 -3.33 12.32 -9.11
CA GLU A 38 -4.60 11.62 -9.36
C GLU A 38 -4.38 10.12 -9.60
N VAL A 39 -3.41 9.75 -10.44
CA VAL A 39 -3.01 8.34 -10.65
C VAL A 39 -2.54 7.71 -9.34
N LYS A 40 -1.76 8.43 -8.52
CA LYS A 40 -1.34 7.97 -7.20
C LYS A 40 -2.53 7.78 -6.25
N SER A 41 -3.53 8.66 -6.29
CA SER A 41 -4.77 8.54 -5.50
C SER A 41 -5.59 7.34 -5.94
N GLN A 42 -5.81 7.18 -7.25
CA GLN A 42 -6.53 6.03 -7.80
C GLN A 42 -5.79 4.72 -7.55
N ARG A 43 -4.45 4.72 -7.61
CA ARG A 43 -3.64 3.59 -7.18
C ARG A 43 -3.82 3.31 -5.69
N ARG A 44 -3.88 4.32 -4.82
CA ARG A 44 -4.19 4.12 -3.40
C ARG A 44 -5.58 3.54 -3.19
N GLU A 45 -6.59 4.02 -3.92
CA GLU A 45 -7.96 3.49 -3.89
C GLU A 45 -8.03 2.05 -4.40
N LEU A 46 -7.32 1.74 -5.49
CA LEU A 46 -7.19 0.39 -6.03
C LEU A 46 -6.34 -0.52 -5.13
N CYS A 47 -5.34 0.00 -4.43
CA CYS A 47 -4.64 -0.74 -3.37
C CYS A 47 -5.56 -0.95 -2.18
N ASP A 48 -6.40 0.00 -1.77
CA ASP A 48 -7.36 -0.28 -0.69
C ASP A 48 -8.49 -1.24 -1.16
N GLU A 49 -8.75 -1.33 -2.48
CA GLU A 49 -9.74 -2.22 -3.11
C GLU A 49 -9.20 -3.62 -3.50
N TYR A 50 -7.92 -3.72 -3.86
CA TYR A 50 -7.25 -4.92 -4.39
C TYR A 50 -5.86 -5.16 -3.79
N ALA A 51 -5.45 -4.47 -2.70
CA ALA A 51 -4.19 -4.79 -2.04
C ALA A 51 -4.23 -6.27 -1.72
N LEU A 52 -3.36 -7.01 -2.39
CA LEU A 52 -3.01 -8.33 -1.96
C LEU A 52 -2.55 -8.13 -0.51
N PRO A 53 -3.07 -8.90 0.46
CA PRO A 53 -2.70 -8.74 1.86
C PRO A 53 -1.20 -8.64 2.07
N ARG A 54 -0.42 -9.24 1.15
CA ARG A 54 1.04 -9.22 1.05
C ARG A 54 1.69 -7.83 0.99
N GLU A 55 1.09 -6.85 0.32
CA GLU A 55 1.72 -5.53 0.13
C GLU A 55 1.45 -4.58 1.31
N VAL A 56 0.63 -5.00 2.27
CA VAL A 56 0.30 -4.14 3.41
C VAL A 56 1.52 -3.99 4.32
N PRO A 57 2.01 -2.75 4.55
CA PRO A 57 3.10 -2.51 5.48
C PRO A 57 2.70 -2.92 6.90
N LEU A 58 3.62 -3.51 7.65
CA LEU A 58 3.36 -3.90 9.04
C LEU A 58 3.08 -2.70 9.94
N ALA A 59 3.58 -1.51 9.59
CA ALA A 59 3.24 -0.25 10.26
C ALA A 59 1.73 0.10 10.20
N ARG A 60 0.95 -0.50 9.31
CA ARG A 60 -0.52 -0.36 9.30
C ARG A 60 -1.21 -1.29 10.31
N LEU A 61 -0.51 -2.29 10.84
CA LEU A 61 -0.99 -3.10 11.95
C LEU A 61 -0.84 -2.27 13.23
N ASN A 62 -1.86 -2.26 14.10
CA ASN A 62 -1.78 -1.65 15.42
C ASN A 62 -0.91 -2.52 16.37
N LEU A 63 0.34 -2.76 15.98
CA LEU A 63 1.34 -3.44 16.78
C LEU A 63 2.12 -2.43 17.63
N GLU A 64 2.70 -2.92 18.72
CA GLU A 64 3.60 -2.11 19.54
C GLU A 64 4.82 -1.66 18.71
N PRO A 65 5.25 -0.39 18.80
CA PRO A 65 6.38 0.12 18.00
C PRO A 65 7.69 -0.65 18.24
N GLN A 66 7.87 -1.28 19.42
CA GLN A 66 9.02 -2.14 19.67
C GLN A 66 9.02 -3.41 18.79
N ILE A 67 7.84 -3.96 18.51
CA ILE A 67 7.66 -5.11 17.63
C ILE A 67 7.95 -4.69 16.19
N LEU A 68 7.43 -3.55 15.75
CA LEU A 68 7.67 -3.01 14.41
C LEU A 68 9.16 -2.77 14.17
N ASN A 69 9.85 -2.14 15.11
CA ASN A 69 11.30 -1.90 15.02
C ASN A 69 12.08 -3.22 14.94
N ALA A 70 11.70 -4.22 15.74
CA ALA A 70 12.36 -5.53 15.73
C ALA A 70 12.18 -6.27 14.40
N LEU A 71 11.00 -6.17 13.79
CA LEU A 71 10.70 -6.75 12.47
C LEU A 71 11.44 -5.99 11.35
N GLU A 72 11.54 -4.67 11.45
CA GLU A 72 12.28 -3.82 10.51
C GLU A 72 13.78 -4.18 10.48
N TYR A 73 14.39 -4.47 11.64
CA TYR A 73 15.78 -4.97 11.71
C TYR A 73 15.99 -6.32 11.03
N CYS A 74 14.94 -7.12 10.91
CA CYS A 74 14.96 -8.40 10.19
C CYS A 74 14.56 -8.25 8.70
N GLU A 75 14.49 -7.00 8.20
CA GLU A 75 14.04 -6.66 6.84
C GLU A 75 12.59 -7.06 6.55
N ILE A 76 11.80 -7.35 7.59
CA ILE A 76 10.38 -7.73 7.47
C ILE A 76 9.54 -6.45 7.57
N ASN A 77 9.09 -5.93 6.44
CA ASN A 77 8.40 -4.65 6.37
C ASN A 77 6.93 -4.77 5.96
N THR A 78 6.56 -5.88 5.32
CA THR A 78 5.21 -6.13 4.82
C THR A 78 4.64 -7.45 5.35
N VAL A 79 3.31 -7.57 5.29
CA VAL A 79 2.60 -8.83 5.60
C VAL A 79 3.02 -9.95 4.64
N GLY A 80 3.47 -9.61 3.43
CA GLY A 80 4.00 -10.56 2.46
C GLY A 80 5.32 -11.17 2.91
N ASP A 81 6.19 -10.35 3.49
CA ASP A 81 7.47 -10.81 4.06
C ASP A 81 7.22 -11.76 5.24
N LEU A 82 6.21 -11.48 6.07
CA LEU A 82 5.78 -12.37 7.14
C LEU A 82 5.23 -13.72 6.66
N GLN A 83 4.78 -13.83 5.41
CA GLN A 83 4.13 -15.06 4.93
C GLN A 83 5.08 -16.26 4.80
N GLY A 84 6.39 -16.02 4.79
CA GLY A 84 7.44 -17.04 4.82
C GLY A 84 8.14 -17.20 6.18
N VAL A 85 7.81 -16.36 7.16
CA VAL A 85 8.46 -16.34 8.48
C VAL A 85 7.71 -17.27 9.43
N THR A 86 8.41 -18.24 10.00
CA THR A 86 7.82 -19.18 10.96
C THR A 86 7.73 -18.58 12.36
N TYR A 87 6.95 -19.21 13.24
CA TYR A 87 6.89 -18.79 14.64
C TYR A 87 8.25 -18.93 15.35
N GLU A 88 9.06 -19.89 14.95
CA GLU A 88 10.41 -20.10 15.48
C GLU A 88 11.38 -18.99 15.02
N ASP A 89 11.23 -18.52 13.78
CA ASP A 89 12.00 -17.39 13.25
C ASP A 89 11.65 -16.11 14.02
N LEU A 90 10.36 -15.88 14.32
CA LEU A 90 9.93 -14.75 15.14
C LEU A 90 10.49 -14.82 16.56
N LEU A 91 10.55 -16.00 17.18
CA LEU A 91 11.16 -16.19 18.50
C LEU A 91 12.68 -15.99 18.50
N SER A 92 13.32 -16.15 17.35
CA SER A 92 14.75 -15.93 17.18
C SER A 92 15.08 -14.44 17.05
N VAL A 93 14.08 -13.58 16.78
CA VAL A 93 14.28 -12.13 16.71
C VAL A 93 14.52 -11.57 18.12
N PRO A 94 15.62 -10.82 18.33
CA PRO A 94 15.88 -10.17 19.62
C PRO A 94 14.71 -9.29 20.04
N ASN A 95 14.24 -9.45 21.28
CA ASN A 95 13.13 -8.69 21.89
C ASN A 95 11.70 -9.09 21.44
N LEU A 96 11.57 -10.10 20.58
CA LEU A 96 10.29 -10.71 20.17
C LEU A 96 10.07 -12.00 20.99
N GLY A 97 9.67 -11.83 22.25
CA GLY A 97 9.28 -12.96 23.09
C GLY A 97 7.98 -13.65 22.61
N GLN A 98 7.64 -14.79 23.23
CA GLN A 98 6.45 -15.60 22.88
C GLN A 98 5.14 -14.80 22.77
N SER A 99 4.93 -13.85 23.69
CA SER A 99 3.75 -13.00 23.70
C SER A 99 3.67 -12.09 22.47
N ARG A 100 4.77 -11.42 22.12
CA ARG A 100 4.85 -10.50 20.98
C ARG A 100 4.75 -11.23 19.65
N ALA A 101 5.37 -12.42 19.55
CA ALA A 101 5.25 -13.26 18.36
C ALA A 101 3.80 -13.73 18.15
N SER A 102 3.05 -14.02 19.24
CA SER A 102 1.62 -14.31 19.14
C SER A 102 0.82 -13.10 18.67
N GLU A 103 1.12 -11.92 19.19
CA GLU A 103 0.47 -10.67 18.83
C GLU A 103 0.60 -10.34 17.34
N VAL A 104 1.81 -10.47 16.77
CA VAL A 104 2.07 -10.34 15.33
C VAL A 104 1.17 -11.28 14.53
N ARG A 105 1.12 -12.56 14.91
CA ARG A 105 0.32 -13.58 14.22
C ARG A 105 -1.17 -13.26 14.27
N ASP A 106 -1.66 -12.79 15.42
CA ASP A 106 -3.07 -12.48 15.61
C ASP A 106 -3.46 -11.19 14.87
N SER A 107 -2.59 -10.17 14.82
CA SER A 107 -2.80 -8.98 13.98
C SER A 107 -2.85 -9.32 12.49
N VAL A 108 -1.95 -10.17 12.00
CA VAL A 108 -1.97 -10.63 10.59
C VAL A 108 -3.24 -11.43 10.29
N ARG A 109 -3.66 -12.33 11.19
CA ARG A 109 -4.93 -13.06 11.04
C ARG A 109 -6.13 -12.13 11.03
N GLN A 110 -6.13 -11.10 11.88
CA GLN A 110 -7.21 -10.13 11.92
C GLN A 110 -7.28 -9.33 10.62
N LEU A 111 -6.14 -8.86 10.12
CA LEU A 111 -6.06 -8.19 8.82
C LEU A 111 -6.60 -9.09 7.71
N LEU A 112 -6.19 -10.36 7.65
CA LEU A 112 -6.69 -11.31 6.64
C LEU A 112 -8.21 -11.52 6.75
N ARG A 113 -8.77 -11.55 7.97
CA ARG A 113 -10.22 -11.61 8.18
C ARG A 113 -10.92 -10.35 7.67
N ASP A 114 -10.40 -9.17 8.00
CA ASP A 114 -10.98 -7.89 7.58
C ASP A 114 -10.98 -7.76 6.04
N PHE A 115 -9.90 -8.20 5.38
CA PHE A 115 -9.83 -8.29 3.92
C PHE A 115 -10.87 -9.27 3.33
N LYS A 116 -11.06 -10.43 3.97
CA LYS A 116 -12.05 -11.42 3.54
C LYS A 116 -13.48 -10.90 3.70
N THR A 117 -13.78 -10.19 4.79
CA THR A 117 -15.10 -9.60 5.05
C THR A 117 -15.42 -8.47 4.07
N ARG A 118 -14.47 -7.54 3.83
CA ARG A 118 -14.63 -6.46 2.85
C ARG A 118 -14.86 -6.98 1.43
N SER A 119 -14.17 -8.06 1.06
CA SER A 119 -14.39 -8.72 -0.23
C SER A 119 -15.78 -9.36 -0.34
N PHE A 120 -16.36 -9.79 0.79
CA PHE A 120 -17.68 -10.42 0.83
C PHE A 120 -18.82 -9.39 0.79
N GLU A 121 -18.71 -8.27 1.51
CA GLU A 121 -19.72 -7.20 1.50
C GLU A 121 -19.83 -6.47 0.15
N LYS A 122 -18.73 -6.39 -0.62
CA LYS A 122 -18.74 -5.81 -1.98
C LYS A 122 -19.27 -6.76 -3.07
N ALA A 123 -19.44 -8.05 -2.75
CA ALA A 123 -19.91 -9.07 -3.69
C ALA A 123 -21.43 -9.35 -3.59
N LEU A 124 -22.12 -8.69 -2.66
CA LEU A 124 -23.58 -8.66 -2.49
C LEU A 124 -24.15 -7.37 -3.07
#